data_AF-A0A1Z5LF02-F1
#
_entry.id   AF-A0A1Z5LF02-F1
#
_cell.length_a   1.000
_cell.length_b   1.000
_cell.length_c   1.000
_cell.angle_alpha   90.00
_cell.angle_beta   90.00
_cell.angle_gamma   90.00
#
_symmetry.space_group_name_H-M   'P 1'
#
loop_
_entity.id
_entity.type
_entity.pdbx_description
1 polymer ?
#
loop_
_entity_poly.entity_id
_entity_poly.type
_entity_poly.pdbx_seq_one_letter_code
_entity_poly.pdbx_strand_id
1 'polypeptide(L)'
;MVAALILFVIGKPLYRIIPPSGNVVLRVLQCICHALKKKLTSKEKKDHWLEHAEPQYGKDFVRDIKEVLHVLVLYLPLPVFWALFDQQGSQWTLQARQMDGEILGYRVLPDQMQLANPLLILILVPIFSYGIYPFFGKCNLLNKPLQRITIGGLA
;
A
#
# COMPACT_ATOMS: atom_id res chain seq x y z
N MET A 1 21.21 21.27 -15.70
CA MET A 1 19.83 21.57 -16.16
C MET A 1 19.71 21.80 -17.66
N VAL A 2 20.45 22.74 -18.26
CA VAL A 2 20.31 23.09 -19.69
C VAL A 2 20.58 21.91 -20.63
N ALA A 3 21.64 21.12 -20.38
CA ALA A 3 21.95 19.93 -21.17
C ALA A 3 20.84 18.86 -21.13
N ALA A 4 20.21 18.65 -19.96
CA ALA A 4 19.10 17.70 -19.81
C ALA A 4 17.85 18.15 -20.57
N LEU A 5 17.58 19.46 -20.61
CA LEU A 5 16.50 20.07 -21.40
C LEU A 5 16.71 19.86 -22.90
N ILE A 6 17.93 20.10 -23.41
CA ILE A 6 18.25 19.91 -24.83
C ILE A 6 18.06 18.44 -25.23
N LEU A 7 18.56 17.51 -24.40
CA LEU A 7 18.44 16.07 -24.65
C LEU A 7 16.98 15.60 -24.62
N PHE A 8 16.16 16.16 -23.72
CA PHE A 8 14.72 15.90 -23.64
C PHE A 8 13.95 16.42 -24.87
N VAL A 9 14.29 17.62 -25.36
CA VAL A 9 13.65 18.21 -26.55
C VAL A 9 13.98 17.42 -27.81
N ILE A 10 15.23 16.96 -27.96
CA ILE A 10 15.66 16.09 -29.08
C ILE A 10 14.94 14.73 -29.02
N GLY A 11 14.70 14.20 -27.81
CA GLY A 11 13.99 12.94 -27.61
C GLY A 11 12.46 13.02 -27.76
N LYS A 12 11.87 14.23 -27.69
CA LYS A 12 10.42 14.45 -27.77
C LYS A 12 9.68 13.76 -28.94
N PRO A 13 10.19 13.70 -30.20
CA PRO A 13 9.49 13.02 -31.29
C PRO A 13 9.39 11.50 -31.11
N LEU A 14 10.18 10.90 -30.22
CA LEU A 14 10.10 9.47 -29.88
C LEU A 14 9.02 9.19 -28.82
N TYR A 15 8.45 10.22 -28.19
CA TYR A 15 7.45 10.06 -27.14
C TYR A 15 6.04 9.96 -27.72
N ARG A 16 5.31 8.93 -27.27
CA ARG A 16 3.87 8.82 -27.52
C ARG A 16 3.13 9.66 -26.47
N ILE A 17 2.70 10.85 -26.84
CA ILE A 17 1.94 11.75 -25.98
C ILE A 17 0.48 11.29 -25.96
N ILE A 18 0.07 10.66 -24.85
CA ILE A 18 -1.32 10.25 -24.65
C ILE A 18 -2.09 11.47 -24.12
N PRO A 19 -3.27 11.82 -24.69
CA PRO A 19 -4.06 12.94 -24.18
C PRO A 19 -4.43 12.68 -22.72
N PRO A 20 -4.54 13.74 -21.89
CA PRO A 20 -4.91 13.58 -20.50
C PRO A 20 -6.29 12.93 -20.42
N SER A 21 -6.33 11.70 -19.92
CA SER A 21 -7.59 11.07 -19.53
C SER A 21 -8.20 11.96 -18.45
N GLY A 22 -9.45 12.40 -18.66
CA GLY A 22 -10.12 13.30 -17.72
C GLY A 22 -10.13 12.74 -16.29
N ASN A 23 -10.56 13.53 -15.30
CA ASN A 23 -10.41 13.16 -13.90
C ASN A 23 -11.20 11.88 -13.53
N VAL A 24 -10.49 10.75 -13.57
CA VAL A 24 -11.04 9.41 -13.32
C VAL A 24 -11.52 9.30 -11.87
N VAL A 25 -10.81 9.92 -10.93
CA VAL A 25 -11.19 9.94 -9.51
C VAL A 25 -12.54 10.62 -9.32
N LEU A 26 -12.78 11.75 -9.99
CA LEU A 26 -14.08 12.42 -9.97
C LEU A 26 -15.19 11.53 -10.55
N ARG A 27 -14.92 10.80 -11.63
CA ARG A 27 -15.92 9.87 -12.21
C ARG A 27 -16.24 8.71 -11.26
N VAL A 28 -15.24 8.17 -10.57
CA VAL A 28 -15.44 7.12 -9.56
C VAL A 28 -16.26 7.64 -8.38
N LEU A 29 -15.91 8.81 -7.85
CA LEU A 29 -16.67 9.47 -6.78
C LEU A 29 -18.12 9.75 -7.18
N GLN A 30 -18.35 10.28 -8.39
CA GLN A 30 -19.69 10.51 -8.91
C GLN A 30 -20.48 9.21 -9.05
N CYS A 31 -19.86 8.14 -9.55
CA CYS A 31 -20.48 6.82 -9.68
C CYS A 31 -20.89 6.25 -8.31
N ILE A 32 -20.00 6.32 -7.31
CA ILE A 32 -20.28 5.87 -5.94
C ILE A 32 -21.40 6.70 -5.30
N CYS A 33 -21.34 8.03 -5.39
CA CYS A 33 -22.38 8.92 -4.87
C CYS A 33 -23.73 8.69 -5.56
N HIS A 34 -23.73 8.46 -6.88
CA HIS A 34 -24.93 8.15 -7.64
C HIS A 34 -25.51 6.78 -7.26
N ALA A 35 -24.68 5.76 -7.12
CA ALA A 35 -25.08 4.44 -6.63
C ALA A 35 -25.71 4.52 -5.24
N LEU A 36 -25.11 5.27 -4.31
CA LEU A 36 -25.61 5.48 -2.95
C LEU A 36 -26.94 6.25 -2.94
N LYS A 37 -27.04 7.34 -3.69
CA LYS A 37 -28.29 8.12 -3.82
C LYS A 37 -29.42 7.26 -4.37
N LYS A 38 -29.13 6.48 -5.42
CA LYS A 38 -30.13 5.60 -6.04
C LYS A 38 -30.49 4.39 -5.18
N LYS A 39 -29.58 3.89 -4.34
CA LYS A 39 -29.90 2.88 -3.30
C LYS A 39 -30.89 3.42 -2.27
N LEU A 40 -30.76 4.69 -1.87
CA LEU A 40 -31.65 5.33 -0.90
C LEU A 40 -33.01 5.72 -1.50
N THR A 41 -33.05 6.04 -2.79
CA THR A 41 -34.29 6.49 -3.47
C THR A 41 -35.06 5.35 -4.14
N SER A 42 -34.40 4.28 -4.56
CA SER A 42 -35.02 3.18 -5.32
C SER A 42 -35.40 1.99 -4.42
N LYS A 43 -36.54 1.35 -4.71
CA LYS A 43 -37.04 0.14 -4.02
C LYS A 43 -36.61 -1.17 -4.69
N GLU A 44 -35.88 -1.11 -5.81
CA GLU A 44 -35.40 -2.31 -6.50
C GLU A 44 -34.30 -3.00 -5.68
N LYS A 45 -34.48 -4.30 -5.41
CA LYS A 45 -33.45 -5.12 -4.77
C LYS A 45 -32.50 -5.63 -5.84
N LYS A 46 -31.32 -5.01 -5.94
CA LYS A 46 -30.14 -5.60 -6.60
C LYS A 46 -29.23 -6.25 -5.57
N ASP A 47 -28.46 -7.25 -5.99
CA ASP A 47 -27.57 -8.03 -5.11
C ASP A 47 -26.43 -7.16 -4.56
N HIS A 48 -25.90 -6.23 -5.34
CA HIS A 48 -24.85 -5.30 -4.89
C HIS A 48 -25.24 -3.83 -5.12
N TRP A 49 -25.01 -2.98 -4.12
CA TRP A 49 -25.47 -1.58 -4.15
C TRP A 49 -24.87 -0.75 -5.29
N LEU A 50 -23.65 -1.05 -5.73
CA LEU A 50 -23.00 -0.39 -6.87
C LEU A 50 -23.68 -0.68 -8.21
N GLU A 51 -24.46 -1.76 -8.33
CA GLU A 51 -25.12 -2.13 -9.59
C GLU A 51 -26.25 -1.14 -9.98
N HIS A 52 -26.67 -0.28 -9.06
CA HIS A 52 -27.61 0.81 -9.35
C HIS A 52 -27.02 1.86 -10.31
N ALA A 53 -25.68 1.95 -10.39
CA ALA A 53 -24.96 2.87 -11.27
C ALA A 53 -24.62 2.26 -12.65
N GLU A 54 -24.80 0.94 -12.85
CA GLU A 54 -24.54 0.27 -14.14
C GLU A 54 -25.22 0.93 -15.35
N PRO A 55 -26.49 1.38 -15.28
CA PRO A 55 -27.17 1.94 -16.45
C PRO A 55 -26.53 3.24 -16.97
N GLN A 56 -25.81 3.97 -16.12
CA GLN A 56 -25.22 5.27 -16.45
C GLN A 56 -23.71 5.19 -16.72
N TYR A 57 -23.01 4.28 -16.04
CA TYR A 57 -21.54 4.21 -16.08
C TYR A 57 -20.98 2.95 -16.74
N GLY A 58 -21.84 1.97 -17.08
CA GLY A 58 -21.45 0.72 -17.73
C GLY A 58 -21.00 -0.38 -16.75
N LYS A 59 -21.24 -1.64 -17.11
CA LYS A 59 -21.01 -2.80 -16.24
C LYS A 59 -19.54 -3.00 -15.88
N ASP A 60 -18.63 -2.87 -16.87
CA ASP A 60 -17.19 -3.07 -16.63
C ASP A 60 -16.62 -2.05 -15.64
N PHE A 61 -17.01 -0.77 -15.77
CA PHE A 61 -16.56 0.29 -14.86
C PHE A 61 -17.08 0.08 -13.43
N VAL A 62 -18.33 -0.35 -13.26
CA VAL A 62 -18.89 -0.65 -11.94
C VAL A 62 -18.19 -1.87 -11.31
N ARG A 63 -17.87 -2.90 -12.12
CA ARG A 63 -17.08 -4.05 -11.66
C ARG A 63 -15.69 -3.62 -11.19
N ASP A 64 -15.00 -2.77 -11.96
CA ASP A 64 -13.67 -2.27 -11.59
C ASP A 64 -13.71 -1.48 -10.27
N ILE A 65 -14.72 -0.62 -10.07
CA ILE A 65 -14.91 0.07 -8.78
C ILE A 65 -15.15 -0.91 -7.64
N LYS A 66 -15.93 -1.98 -7.88
CA LYS A 66 -16.16 -3.03 -6.87
C LYS A 66 -14.86 -3.72 -6.47
N GLU A 67 -14.00 -4.08 -7.42
CA GLU A 67 -12.69 -4.68 -7.13
C GLU A 67 -11.78 -3.70 -6.37
N VAL A 68 -11.73 -2.43 -6.80
CA VAL A 68 -10.95 -1.38 -6.11
C VAL A 68 -11.39 -1.22 -4.66
N LEU A 69 -12.70 -1.24 -4.37
CA LEU A 69 -13.20 -1.15 -3.00
C LEU A 69 -12.81 -2.37 -2.16
N HIS A 70 -12.81 -3.58 -2.73
CA HIS A 70 -12.31 -4.76 -2.01
C HIS A 70 -10.82 -4.65 -1.69
N VAL A 71 -10.00 -4.19 -2.65
CA VAL A 71 -8.56 -3.96 -2.43
C VAL A 71 -8.33 -2.86 -1.39
N LEU A 72 -9.15 -1.80 -1.40
CA LEU A 72 -9.07 -0.73 -0.40
C LEU A 72 -9.30 -1.25 1.02
N VAL A 73 -10.26 -2.16 1.21
CA VAL A 73 -10.50 -2.82 2.49
C VAL A 73 -9.30 -3.64 2.93
N LEU A 74 -8.66 -4.38 2.01
CA LEU A 74 -7.42 -5.13 2.30
C LEU A 74 -6.27 -4.21 2.73
N TYR A 75 -6.24 -2.96 2.28
CA TYR A 75 -5.22 -1.97 2.65
C TYR A 75 -5.55 -1.14 3.91
N LEU A 76 -6.69 -1.36 4.57
CA LEU A 76 -7.01 -0.64 5.82
C LEU A 76 -5.98 -0.78 6.96
N PRO A 77 -5.29 -1.92 7.14
CA PRO A 77 -4.23 -2.03 8.15
C PRO A 77 -2.96 -1.25 7.79
N LEU A 78 -2.76 -0.90 6.51
CA LEU A 78 -1.51 -0.33 6.01
C LEU A 78 -1.19 1.05 6.63
N PRO A 79 -2.14 2.00 6.79
CA PRO A 79 -1.89 3.24 7.52
C PRO A 79 -1.49 3.02 8.99
N VAL A 80 -2.04 2.01 9.67
CA VAL A 80 -1.68 1.69 11.06
C VAL A 80 -0.24 1.18 11.12
N PHE A 81 0.14 0.31 10.19
CA PHE A 81 1.52 -0.16 10.06
C PHE A 81 2.49 1.00 9.86
N TRP A 82 2.22 1.91 8.91
CA TRP A 82 3.08 3.07 8.67
C TRP A 82 3.11 4.04 9.85
N ALA A 83 1.98 4.26 10.52
CA ALA A 83 1.92 5.10 11.70
C ALA A 83 2.77 4.56 12.86
N LEU A 84 2.92 3.23 12.98
CA LEU A 84 3.81 2.61 13.96
C LEU A 84 5.27 2.61 13.48
N PHE A 85 5.50 2.31 12.20
CA PHE A 85 6.83 2.29 11.62
C PHE A 85 7.52 3.66 11.68
N ASP A 86 6.79 4.74 11.36
CA ASP A 86 7.32 6.11 11.40
C ASP A 86 7.61 6.60 12.83
N GLN A 87 7.08 5.95 13.87
CA GLN A 87 7.42 6.27 15.27
C GLN A 87 8.86 5.89 15.63
N GLN A 88 9.49 4.98 14.88
CA GLN A 88 10.89 4.61 15.07
C GLN A 88 11.82 5.83 15.00
N GLY A 89 11.52 6.79 14.12
CA GLY A 89 12.35 8.00 13.94
C GLY A 89 12.18 9.04 15.05
N SER A 90 11.11 8.98 15.83
CA SER A 90 10.73 10.03 16.79
C SER A 90 10.61 9.50 18.23
N GLN A 91 9.50 8.83 18.55
CA GLN A 91 9.17 8.38 19.90
C GLN A 91 10.17 7.35 20.42
N TRP A 92 10.63 6.41 19.58
CA TRP A 92 11.58 5.39 20.01
C TRP A 92 12.98 5.97 20.24
N THR A 93 13.39 6.95 19.44
CA THR A 93 14.64 7.71 19.67
C THR A 93 14.59 8.47 21.00
N LEU A 94 13.43 9.07 21.34
CA LEU A 94 13.25 9.75 22.62
C LEU A 94 13.25 8.78 23.80
N GLN A 95 12.63 7.61 23.65
CA GLN A 95 12.66 6.55 24.65
C GLN A 95 14.09 6.03 24.87
N ALA A 96 14.86 5.83 23.79
CA ALA A 96 16.25 5.39 23.88
C ALA A 96 17.15 6.40 24.63
N ARG A 97 16.83 7.70 24.64
CA ARG A 97 17.55 8.69 25.47
C ARG A 97 17.38 8.48 26.97
N GLN A 98 16.28 7.87 27.39
CA GLN A 98 15.96 7.61 28.79
C GLN A 98 16.37 6.21 29.23
N MET A 99 16.86 5.38 28.31
CA MET A 99 17.32 4.01 28.57
C MET A 99 18.85 3.98 28.73
N ASP A 100 19.35 2.91 29.33
CA ASP A 100 20.78 2.64 29.30
C ASP A 100 21.21 2.26 27.88
N GLY A 101 22.16 3.02 27.35
CA GLY A 101 22.71 2.85 26.00
C GLY A 101 24.01 2.05 25.98
N GLU A 102 24.49 1.56 27.12
CA GLU A 102 25.68 0.70 27.15
C GLU A 102 25.36 -0.70 26.64
N ILE A 103 25.88 -1.02 25.46
CA ILE A 103 25.80 -2.34 24.84
C ILE A 103 27.23 -2.83 24.61
N LEU A 104 27.60 -3.98 25.20
CA LEU A 104 28.92 -4.61 25.03
C LEU A 104 30.11 -3.67 25.35
N GLY A 105 29.95 -2.76 26.31
CA GLY A 105 30.98 -1.79 26.70
C GLY A 105 31.11 -0.57 25.77
N TYR A 106 30.22 -0.42 24.79
CA TYR A 106 30.12 0.75 23.92
C TYR A 106 28.78 1.46 24.14
N ARG A 107 28.82 2.80 24.27
CA ARG A 107 27.62 3.61 24.42
C ARG A 107 27.01 3.90 23.06
N VAL A 108 25.91 3.24 22.74
CA VAL A 108 25.14 3.46 21.51
C VAL A 108 24.37 4.77 21.63
N LEU A 109 24.53 5.66 20.65
CA LEU A 109 23.76 6.90 20.61
C LEU A 109 22.31 6.59 20.21
N PRO A 110 21.32 7.28 20.79
CA PRO A 110 19.91 7.08 20.48
C PRO A 110 19.58 7.11 18.99
N ASP A 111 20.20 8.00 18.22
CA ASP A 111 19.97 8.13 16.77
C ASP A 111 20.53 6.94 15.98
N GLN A 112 21.55 6.24 16.50
CA GLN A 112 22.13 5.04 15.89
C GLN A 112 21.17 3.83 15.97
N MET A 113 20.13 3.89 16.81
CA MET A 113 19.10 2.85 16.89
C MET A 113 18.38 2.64 15.55
N GLN A 114 18.30 3.68 14.70
CA GLN A 114 17.68 3.58 13.37
C GLN A 114 18.44 2.64 12.43
N LEU A 115 19.73 2.38 12.67
CA LEU A 115 20.54 1.41 11.91
C LEU A 115 20.07 -0.04 12.13
N ALA A 116 19.34 -0.32 13.21
CA ALA A 116 18.79 -1.65 13.46
C ALA A 116 17.82 -2.07 12.36
N ASN A 117 17.04 -1.14 11.79
CA ASN A 117 16.05 -1.45 10.74
C ASN A 117 16.69 -2.02 9.46
N PRO A 118 17.62 -1.33 8.76
CA PRO A 118 18.27 -1.87 7.57
C PRO A 118 19.07 -3.15 7.88
N LEU A 119 19.68 -3.26 9.06
CA LEU A 119 20.41 -4.46 9.47
C LEU A 119 19.46 -5.67 9.65
N LEU A 120 18.32 -5.47 10.30
CA LEU A 120 17.28 -6.48 10.42
C LEU A 120 16.72 -6.88 9.06
N ILE A 121 16.51 -5.94 8.13
CA ILE A 121 16.06 -6.28 6.76
C ILE A 121 17.10 -7.15 6.06
N LEU A 122 18.39 -6.80 6.14
CA LEU A 122 19.47 -7.57 5.51
C LEU A 122 19.57 -9.01 6.05
N ILE A 123 19.24 -9.21 7.33
CA ILE A 123 19.26 -10.54 7.96
C ILE A 123 17.95 -11.30 7.73
N LEU A 124 16.80 -10.66 7.96
CA LEU A 124 15.49 -11.30 7.92
C LEU A 124 15.05 -11.60 6.49
N VAL A 125 15.28 -10.72 5.51
CA VAL A 125 14.86 -10.98 4.11
C VAL A 125 15.42 -12.30 3.56
N PRO A 126 16.73 -12.60 3.65
CA PRO A 126 17.25 -13.89 3.17
C PRO A 126 16.76 -15.06 4.01
N ILE A 127 16.65 -14.92 5.35
CA ILE A 127 16.11 -15.97 6.23
C ILE A 127 14.67 -16.32 5.82
N PHE A 128 13.84 -15.31 5.60
CA PHE A 128 12.45 -15.51 5.21
C PHE A 128 12.34 -16.08 3.80
N SER A 129 13.14 -15.57 2.86
CA SER A 129 13.08 -15.94 1.44
C SER A 129 13.63 -17.34 1.16
N TYR A 130 14.76 -17.72 1.77
CA TYR A 130 15.43 -19.00 1.51
C TYR A 130 15.18 -20.08 2.59
N GLY A 131 14.78 -19.69 3.79
CA GLY A 131 14.51 -20.62 4.89
C GLY A 131 13.01 -20.79 5.15
N ILE A 132 12.36 -19.72 5.64
CA ILE A 132 11.02 -19.80 6.23
C ILE A 132 9.94 -20.05 5.17
N TYR A 133 9.87 -19.26 4.11
CA TYR A 133 8.86 -19.44 3.07
C TYR A 133 8.95 -20.77 2.31
N PRO A 134 10.14 -21.29 1.92
CA PRO A 134 10.21 -22.62 1.31
C PRO A 134 9.90 -23.75 2.31
N PHE A 135 10.17 -23.56 3.61
CA PHE A 135 9.74 -24.52 4.64
C PHE A 135 8.22 -24.57 4.77
N PHE A 136 7.55 -23.42 4.90
CA PHE A 136 6.08 -23.37 4.92
C PHE A 136 5.46 -23.82 3.61
N GLY A 137 6.13 -23.58 2.48
CA GLY A 137 5.70 -24.07 1.17
C GLY A 137 5.69 -25.60 1.06
N LYS A 138 6.61 -26.30 1.73
CA LYS A 138 6.59 -27.77 1.85
C LYS A 138 5.40 -28.27 2.67
N CYS A 139 4.94 -27.48 3.63
CA CYS A 139 3.74 -27.78 4.44
C CYS A 139 2.44 -27.22 3.83
N ASN A 140 2.48 -26.69 2.59
CA ASN A 140 1.36 -26.07 1.88
C ASN A 140 0.70 -24.89 2.63
N LEU A 141 1.42 -24.27 3.57
CA LEU A 141 1.00 -23.13 4.38
C LEU A 141 1.71 -21.86 3.85
N LEU A 142 1.11 -20.67 3.98
CA LEU A 142 1.74 -19.38 3.63
C LEU A 142 2.21 -19.22 2.17
N ASN A 143 1.58 -19.93 1.24
CA ASN A 143 1.94 -19.88 -0.18
C ASN A 143 1.44 -18.62 -0.90
N LYS A 144 0.34 -18.00 -0.41
CA LYS A 144 -0.22 -16.81 -1.06
C LYS A 144 0.40 -15.51 -0.51
N PRO A 145 0.71 -14.52 -1.36
CA PRO A 145 1.19 -13.21 -0.92
C PRO A 145 0.29 -12.56 0.13
N LEU A 146 -1.04 -12.70 -0.04
CA LEU A 146 -2.00 -12.13 0.91
C LEU A 146 -1.88 -12.76 2.31
N GLN A 147 -1.63 -14.07 2.42
CA GLN A 147 -1.45 -14.73 3.71
C GLN A 147 -0.18 -14.23 4.43
N ARG A 148 0.88 -13.93 3.67
CA ARG A 148 2.12 -13.35 4.21
C ARG A 148 1.91 -11.94 4.73
N ILE A 149 1.16 -11.11 3.99
CA ILE A 149 0.79 -9.75 4.43
C ILE A 149 -0.09 -9.81 5.67
N THR A 150 -1.10 -10.69 5.69
CA THR A 150 -1.99 -10.84 6.85
C THR A 150 -1.24 -11.28 8.10
N ILE A 151 -0.32 -12.25 8.01
CA ILE A 151 0.47 -12.71 9.15
C ILE A 151 1.53 -11.68 9.57
N GLY A 152 2.18 -11.00 8.61
CA GLY A 152 3.16 -9.96 8.92
C GLY A 152 2.55 -8.64 9.41
N GLY A 153 1.28 -8.36 9.10
CA GLY A 153 0.57 -7.16 9.53
C GLY A 153 -0.32 -7.33 10.77
N LEU A 154 -0.63 -8.56 11.19
CA LEU A 154 -1.35 -8.87 12.44
C LEU A 154 -0.42 -9.25 13.60
N ALA A 155 0.87 -9.49 13.34
CA ALA A 155 1.90 -9.73 14.35
C ALA A 155 2.66 -8.44 14.67
#